data_AF-A0A2M8AF21-F1
#
_entry.id   AF-A0A2M8AF21-F1
#
_cell.length_a   1.000
_cell.length_b   1.000
_cell.length_c   1.000
_cell.angle_alpha   90.00
_cell.angle_beta   90.00
_cell.angle_gamma   90.00
#
_symmetry.space_group_name_H-M   'P 1'
#
loop_
_entity.id
_entity.type
_entity.pdbx_description
1 polymer ?
#
loop_
_entity_poly.entity_id
_entity_poly.type
_entity_poly.pdbx_seq_one_letter_code
_entity_poly.pdbx_strand_id
1 'polypeptide(L)' 'MINQTQIKFAPILGLPYNPNLKQRAKELRQARNLPEVLFWMQVTKGGFHKIDFDRQRVIGNFIVD' A
#
# COMPACT_ATOMS: atom_id res chain seq x y z
N MET A 1 -18.94 5.09 -3.38
CA MET A 1 -19.32 5.98 -2.26
C MET A 1 -18.90 5.29 -0.99
N ILE A 2 -18.03 5.90 -0.19
CA ILE A 2 -17.67 5.42 1.15
C ILE A 2 -18.12 6.50 2.12
N ASN A 3 -18.97 6.17 3.09
CA ASN A 3 -19.46 7.12 4.10
C ASN A 3 -19.93 8.45 3.48
N GLN A 4 -20.78 8.37 2.45
CA GLN A 4 -21.32 9.52 1.69
C GLN A 4 -20.29 10.37 0.92
N THR A 5 -19.02 9.98 0.91
CA THR A 5 -17.96 10.60 0.10
C THR A 5 -17.78 9.85 -1.22
N GLN A 6 -17.74 10.59 -2.33
CA GLN A 6 -17.48 10.03 -3.65
C GLN A 6 -15.97 9.89 -3.87
N ILE A 7 -15.48 8.67 -4.01
CA ILE A 7 -14.07 8.41 -4.34
C ILE A 7 -13.92 8.46 -5.85
N LYS A 8 -13.04 9.35 -6.31
CA LYS A 8 -12.63 9.42 -7.71
C LYS A 8 -11.60 8.32 -7.96
N PHE A 9 -11.91 7.41 -8.87
CA PHE A 9 -10.96 6.39 -9.30
C PHE A 9 -10.08 6.97 -10.40
N ALA A 10 -8.82 7.29 -10.08
CA ALA A 10 -7.85 7.85 -11.01
C ALA A 10 -6.54 7.03 -10.93
N PRO A 11 -6.51 5.82 -11.51
CA PRO A 11 -5.35 4.94 -11.42
C PRO A 11 -4.19 5.53 -12.22
N ILE A 12 -3.03 5.70 -11.56
CA ILE A 12 -1.80 6.13 -12.22
C ILE A 12 -1.11 4.88 -12.77
N LEU A 13 -1.14 4.70 -14.09
CA LEU A 13 -0.66 3.49 -14.76
C LEU A 13 0.87 3.42 -14.90
N GLY A 14 1.54 4.58 -14.91
CA GLY A 14 2.98 4.70 -15.17
C GLY A 14 3.73 5.36 -14.04
N LEU A 15 3.74 4.75 -12.85
CA LEU A 15 4.54 5.26 -11.74
C LEU A 15 6.03 5.02 -11.99
N PRO A 16 6.90 6.00 -11.73
CA PRO A 16 8.35 5.78 -11.79
C PRO A 16 8.71 4.67 -10.79
N TYR A 17 9.60 3.77 -11.18
CA TYR A 17 9.98 2.62 -10.36
C TYR A 17 11.50 2.49 -10.29
N ASN A 18 12.05 2.57 -9.08
CA ASN A 18 13.46 2.30 -8.84
C ASN A 18 13.67 0.85 -8.37
N PRO A 19 14.23 -0.04 -9.21
CA PRO A 19 14.41 -1.45 -8.85
C PRO A 19 15.35 -1.66 -7.65
N ASN A 20 16.25 -0.71 -7.37
CA ASN A 20 17.20 -0.81 -6.25
C ASN A 20 16.48 -0.78 -4.89
N LEU A 21 15.31 -0.16 -4.81
CA LEU A 21 14.51 -0.08 -3.58
C LEU A 21 13.62 -1.30 -3.37
N LYS A 22 13.50 -2.19 -4.36
CA LYS A 22 12.66 -3.39 -4.29
C LYS A 22 13.03 -4.28 -3.11
N GLN A 23 14.32 -4.51 -2.93
CA GLN A 23 14.83 -5.38 -1.87
C GLN A 23 14.57 -4.76 -0.49
N ARG A 24 14.86 -3.46 -0.33
CA ARG A 24 14.57 -2.71 0.90
C ARG A 24 13.07 -2.70 1.23
N ALA A 25 12.20 -2.52 0.24
CA ALA A 25 10.74 -2.60 0.45
C ALA A 25 10.29 -3.99 0.92
N LYS A 26 10.93 -5.06 0.43
CA LYS A 26 10.68 -6.44 0.86
C LYS A 26 11.15 -6.69 2.30
N GLU A 27 12.25 -6.08 2.71
CA GLU A 27 12.77 -6.15 4.09
C GLU A 27 11.85 -5.39 5.06
N LEU A 28 11.36 -4.21 4.68
CA LEU A 28 10.39 -3.45 5.49
C LEU A 28 9.08 -4.20 5.73
N ARG A 29 8.59 -4.98 4.75
CA ARG A 29 7.44 -5.87 4.96
C ARG A 29 7.72 -7.01 5.95
N GLN A 30 8.97 -7.41 6.11
CA GLN A 30 9.39 -8.49 7.02
C GLN A 30 9.73 -7.99 8.42
N ALA A 31 10.05 -6.69 8.59
CA ALA A 31 10.35 -6.08 9.88
C ALA A 31 9.16 -6.12 10.87
N ARG A 32 7.92 -6.36 10.39
CA ARG A 32 6.70 -6.75 11.13
C ARG A 32 6.60 -6.21 12.56
N ASN A 33 6.34 -4.91 12.70
CA ASN A 33 5.88 -4.35 13.96
C ASN A 33 4.44 -4.82 14.25
N LEU A 34 4.14 -5.22 15.49
CA LEU A 34 2.82 -5.76 15.87
C LEU A 34 1.64 -4.83 15.48
N PRO A 35 1.70 -3.50 15.69
CA PRO A 35 0.62 -2.60 15.27
C PRO A 35 0.39 -2.58 13.76
N GLU A 36 1.46 -2.59 12.96
CA GLU A 36 1.36 -2.63 11.50
C GLU A 36 0.75 -3.96 11.05
N VAL A 37 1.16 -5.09 11.64
CA VAL A 37 0.60 -6.40 11.29
C VAL A 37 -0.91 -6.42 11.51
N LEU A 38 -1.37 -5.91 12.65
CA LEU A 38 -2.81 -5.84 12.96
C LEU A 38 -3.56 -4.90 12.00
N PHE A 39 -3.00 -3.74 11.68
CA PHE A 39 -3.58 -2.83 10.69
C PHE A 39 -3.73 -3.51 9.32
N TRP A 40 -2.65 -4.11 8.81
CA TRP A 40 -2.64 -4.74 7.50
C TRP A 40 -3.59 -5.94 7.42
N MET A 41 -3.75 -6.71 8.50
CA MET A 41 -4.74 -7.80 8.61
C MET A 41 -6.18 -7.31 8.48
N GLN A 42 -6.49 -6.09 8.94
CA GLN A 42 -7.83 -5.51 8.85
C GLN A 42 -8.13 -4.96 7.44
N VAL A 43 -7.15 -4.32 6.79
CA VAL A 43 -7.39 -3.59 5.52
C VAL A 43 -7.24 -4.44 4.25
N THR A 44 -6.38 -5.47 4.22
CA THR A 44 -6.10 -6.24 2.97
C THR A 44 -7.09 -7.36 2.65
N LYS A 45 -7.92 -7.83 3.59
CA LYS A 45 -8.86 -8.94 3.34
C LYS A 45 -10.11 -8.54 2.55
N GLY A 46 -10.05 -7.47 1.75
CA GLY A 46 -11.18 -6.90 1.01
C GLY A 46 -12.31 -6.38 1.90
N GLY A 47 -12.11 -6.38 3.23
CA GLY A 47 -13.10 -5.95 4.22
C GLY A 47 -13.24 -4.42 4.29
N PHE A 48 -12.22 -3.68 3.85
CA PHE A 48 -12.26 -2.23 3.88
C PHE A 48 -12.79 -1.66 2.57
N HIS A 49 -14.13 -1.57 2.48
CA HIS A 49 -14.84 -0.85 1.42
C HIS A 49 -14.47 -1.19 -0.04
N LYS A 50 -13.95 -2.40 -0.29
CA LYS A 50 -13.49 -2.86 -1.61
C LYS A 50 -12.37 -2.00 -2.22
N ILE A 51 -11.51 -1.43 -1.37
CA ILE A 51 -10.29 -0.70 -1.80
C ILE A 51 -9.10 -1.65 -1.73
N ASP A 52 -8.26 -1.64 -2.76
CA ASP A 52 -6.96 -2.31 -2.76
C ASP A 52 -5.93 -1.41 -2.07
N PHE A 53 -5.29 -1.93 -1.02
CA PHE A 53 -4.19 -1.25 -0.33
C PHE A 53 -2.86 -1.89 -0.71
N ASP A 54 -1.92 -1.06 -1.18
CA ASP A 54 -0.55 -1.48 -1.43
C ASP A 54 0.34 -1.15 -0.24
N ARG A 55 0.94 -2.18 0.37
CA ARG A 55 1.92 -2.00 1.46
C ARG A 55 3.33 -1.80 0.90
N GLN A 56 4.06 -0.78 1.34
CA GLN A 56 5.49 -0.58 1.02
C GLN A 56 5.74 -0.59 -0.51
N ARG A 57 4.97 0.19 -1.27
CA ARG A 57 5.07 0.36 -2.72
C ARG A 57 6.27 1.26 -3.05
N VAL A 58 7.09 0.84 -4.01
CA VAL A 58 8.17 1.71 -4.53
C VAL A 58 7.56 2.68 -5.54
N ILE A 59 7.77 3.98 -5.32
CA ILE A 59 7.38 5.07 -6.22
C ILE A 59 8.57 6.03 -6.38
N GLY A 60 9.15 6.06 -7.56
CA GLY A 60 10.39 6.77 -7.85
C GLY A 60 11.51 6.30 -6.94
N ASN A 61 12.12 7.24 -6.21
CA ASN A 61 13.17 6.98 -5.24
C ASN A 61 12.66 6.83 -3.79
N PHE A 62 11.36 6.61 -3.61
CA PHE A 62 10.71 6.49 -2.31
C PHE A 62 10.02 5.13 -2.14
N ILE A 63 9.86 4.72 -0.88
CA ILE A 63 9.05 3.57 -0.48
C ILE A 63 7.88 4.15 0.32
N VAL A 64 6.66 3.92 -0.14
CA VAL A 64 5.42 4.47 0.44
C VAL A 64 4.65 3.33 1.09
N ASP A 65 4.28 3.50 2.36
CA ASP A 65 3.38 2.58 3.09
C ASP A 65 1.91 2.92 2.88
#